data_AF-A0A9W5YAG2-F1
#
_entry.id   AF-A0A9W5YAG2-F1
#
_cell.length_a   1.000
_cell.length_b   1.000
_cell.length_c   1.000
_cell.angle_alpha   90.00
_cell.angle_beta   90.00
_cell.angle_gamma   90.00
#
_symmetry.space_group_name_H-M   'P 1'
#
loop_
_entity.id
_entity.type
_entity.pdbx_description
1 polymer ?
#
loop_
_entity_poly.entity_id
_entity_poly.type
_entity_poly.pdbx_seq_one_letter_code
_entity_poly.pdbx_strand_id
1 'polypeptide(L)'
;MKLNKKQKFYLGTYLVGYAIAVLESGVPSIIYLIPIKLFGVVLTLTMGKALYLADERKISFISMVLVAVKNVMIVLLLIIGSDILKDALLLNGIDISFITAPF
;
A
#
# COMPACT_ATOMS: atom_id res chain seq x y z
N MET A 1 21.64 -7.81 12.51
CA MET A 1 20.62 -8.66 11.84
C MET A 1 20.68 -8.41 10.34
N LYS A 2 21.01 -9.40 9.50
CA LYS A 2 21.06 -9.22 8.04
C LYS A 2 19.62 -9.25 7.49
N LEU A 3 19.18 -8.15 6.86
CA LEU A 3 17.88 -8.08 6.20
C LEU A 3 17.86 -8.99 4.96
N ASN A 4 16.80 -9.79 4.84
CA ASN A 4 16.57 -10.66 3.68
C ASN A 4 16.33 -9.82 2.41
N LYS A 5 16.68 -10.35 1.22
CA LYS A 5 16.54 -9.62 -0.06
C LYS A 5 15.14 -9.03 -0.26
N LYS A 6 14.08 -9.80 0.01
CA LYS A 6 12.70 -9.29 -0.01
C LYS A 6 12.53 -8.05 0.88
N GLN A 7 12.95 -8.13 2.14
CA GLN A 7 12.77 -7.05 3.11
C GLN A 7 13.45 -5.76 2.65
N LYS A 8 14.59 -5.84 1.95
CA LYS A 8 15.24 -4.66 1.37
C LYS A 8 14.37 -3.97 0.33
N PHE A 9 13.69 -4.71 -0.53
CA PHE A 9 12.79 -4.13 -1.54
C PHE A 9 11.56 -3.50 -0.91
N TYR A 10 10.93 -4.17 0.06
CA TYR A 10 9.79 -3.60 0.78
C TYR A 10 10.18 -2.36 1.58
N LEU A 11 11.34 -2.35 2.25
CA LEU A 11 11.85 -1.19 2.97
C LEU A 11 12.19 -0.05 2.01
N GLY A 12 12.79 -0.36 0.86
CA GLY A 12 13.13 0.63 -0.16
C GLY A 12 11.90 1.33 -0.72
N THR A 13 10.88 0.56 -1.12
CA THR A 13 9.62 1.16 -1.60
C THR A 13 8.88 1.91 -0.51
N TYR A 14 9.03 1.49 0.75
CA TYR A 14 8.44 2.19 1.89
C TYR A 14 9.05 3.57 2.10
N LEU A 15 10.39 3.64 2.07
CA LEU A 15 11.12 4.90 2.21
C LEU A 15 10.87 5.84 1.02
N VAL A 16 10.74 5.30 -0.19
CA VAL A 16 10.36 6.09 -1.37
C VAL A 16 8.94 6.65 -1.21
N GLY A 17 7.98 5.83 -0.76
CA GLY A 17 6.62 6.29 -0.47
C GLY A 17 6.58 7.38 0.59
N TYR A 18 7.37 7.24 1.66
CA TYR A 18 7.54 8.26 2.68
C TYR A 18 8.12 9.57 2.12
N ALA A 19 9.18 9.48 1.32
CA ALA A 19 9.82 10.66 0.72
C ALA A 19 8.83 11.43 -0.18
N ILE A 20 8.01 10.73 -0.96
CA ILE A 20 6.96 11.34 -1.78
C ILE A 20 5.93 12.05 -0.90
N ALA A 21 5.46 11.41 0.18
CA ALA A 21 4.50 12.01 1.10
C ALA A 21 5.06 13.27 1.80
N VAL A 22 6.33 13.28 2.17
CA VAL A 22 7.00 14.45 2.76
C VAL A 22 7.15 15.58 1.73
N LEU A 23 7.45 15.25 0.47
CA LEU A 23 7.54 16.24 -0.60
C LEU A 23 6.19 16.88 -0.92
N GLU A 24 5.10 16.11 -0.88
CA GLU A 24 3.74 16.62 -1.12
C GLU A 24 3.23 17.48 0.04
N SER A 25 3.45 17.05 1.28
CA SER A 25 2.97 17.74 2.49
C SER A 25 3.87 18.89 2.94
N GLY A 26 5.13 18.93 2.51
CA GLY A 26 6.13 19.94 2.90
C GLY A 26 6.60 19.85 4.36
N VAL A 27 6.05 18.92 5.16
CA VAL A 27 6.38 18.77 6.58
C VAL A 27 6.81 17.34 6.87
N PRO A 28 8.06 17.10 7.29
CA PRO A 28 8.48 15.76 7.72
C PRO A 28 7.76 15.40 9.03
N SER A 29 6.80 14.47 8.93
CA SER A 29 6.07 13.93 10.08
C SER A 29 6.24 12.41 10.19
N ILE A 30 6.43 11.93 11.43
CA ILE A 30 6.48 10.49 11.74
C ILE A 30 5.14 9.80 11.44
N ILE A 31 4.04 10.57 11.37
CA ILE A 31 2.72 10.05 10.99
C ILE A 31 2.75 9.43 9.59
N TYR A 32 3.59 9.94 8.67
CA TYR A 32 3.75 9.35 7.33
C TYR A 32 4.62 8.09 7.31
N LEU A 33 5.40 7.84 8.38
CA LEU A 33 6.13 6.59 8.62
C LEU A 33 5.24 5.53 9.25
N ILE A 34 4.02 5.87 9.66
CA ILE A 34 3.02 4.90 10.07
C ILE A 34 2.19 4.63 8.82
N PRO A 35 1.99 3.37 8.42
CA PRO A 35 1.20 3.08 7.26
C PRO A 35 -0.28 3.09 7.69
N ILE A 36 -0.75 4.26 8.15
CA ILE A 36 -2.11 4.50 8.64
C ILE A 36 -3.10 4.30 7.48
N LYS A 37 -2.65 4.61 6.26
CA LYS A 37 -3.46 4.52 5.04
C LYS A 37 -3.22 3.16 4.37
N LEU A 38 -4.29 2.37 4.31
CA LEU A 38 -4.37 1.09 3.59
C LEU A 38 -3.80 1.21 2.16
N PHE A 39 -4.02 2.35 1.52
CA PHE A 39 -3.48 2.66 0.19
C PHE A 39 -1.94 2.72 0.15
N GLY A 40 -1.30 3.31 1.16
CA GLY A 40 0.17 3.41 1.26
C GLY A 40 0.83 2.07 1.59
N VAL A 41 0.22 1.29 2.49
CA VAL A 41 0.63 -0.11 2.77
C VAL A 41 0.64 -0.89 1.46
N VAL A 42 -0.46 -0.79 0.72
CA VAL A 42 -0.64 -1.50 -0.54
C VAL A 42 0.38 -1.07 -1.56
N LEU A 43 0.54 0.24 -1.80
CA LEU A 43 1.47 0.74 -2.81
C LEU A 43 2.88 0.23 -2.53
N THR A 44 3.29 0.29 -1.27
CA THR A 44 4.57 -0.27 -0.81
C THR A 44 4.67 -1.75 -1.10
N LEU A 45 3.62 -2.52 -0.76
CA LEU A 45 3.62 -3.97 -0.92
C LEU A 45 3.66 -4.39 -2.40
N THR A 46 2.97 -3.63 -3.24
CA THR A 46 2.80 -3.92 -4.67
C THR A 46 4.04 -3.52 -5.47
N MET A 47 4.61 -2.34 -5.21
CA MET A 47 5.89 -1.94 -5.78
C MET A 47 7.03 -2.83 -5.28
N GLY A 48 7.07 -3.13 -3.97
CA GLY A 48 8.12 -3.97 -3.39
C GLY A 48 8.11 -5.39 -3.99
N LYS A 49 6.92 -5.95 -4.21
CA LYS A 49 6.73 -7.24 -4.89
C LYS A 49 7.12 -7.18 -6.37
N ALA A 50 6.75 -6.11 -7.08
CA ALA A 50 7.08 -5.95 -8.50
C ALA A 50 8.59 -5.84 -8.72
N LEU A 51 9.27 -5.02 -7.90
CA LEU A 51 10.73 -4.86 -7.95
C LEU A 51 11.47 -6.15 -7.55
N TYR A 52 11.00 -6.85 -6.52
CA TYR A 52 11.57 -8.13 -6.13
C TYR A 52 11.45 -9.18 -7.25
N LEU A 53 10.29 -9.26 -7.92
CA LEU A 53 10.12 -10.18 -9.04
C LEU A 53 10.98 -9.79 -10.24
N ALA A 54 11.14 -8.49 -10.51
CA ALA A 54 12.03 -8.01 -11.56
C ALA A 54 13.50 -8.41 -11.31
N ASP A 55 13.99 -8.27 -10.09
CA ASP A 55 15.37 -8.63 -9.71
C ASP A 55 15.57 -10.15 -9.72
N GLU A 56 14.69 -10.91 -9.07
CA GLU A 56 14.91 -12.35 -8.83
C GLU A 56 14.50 -13.22 -10.03
N ARG A 57 13.40 -12.87 -10.70
CA ARG A 57 12.86 -13.67 -11.81
C ARG A 57 13.18 -13.10 -13.19
N LYS A 58 13.90 -11.97 -13.25
CA LYS A 58 14.25 -11.27 -14.51
C LYS A 58 13.05 -11.10 -15.45
N ILE A 59 11.88 -10.82 -14.87
CA ILE A 59 10.66 -10.65 -15.65
C ILE A 59 10.76 -9.39 -16.51
N SER A 60 10.13 -9.44 -17.69
CA SER A 60 10.08 -8.29 -18.60
C SER A 60 9.39 -7.09 -17.95
N PHE A 61 9.71 -5.88 -18.41
CA PHE A 61 9.07 -4.64 -17.95
C PHE A 61 7.54 -4.71 -18.07
N ILE A 62 7.03 -5.31 -19.15
CA ILE A 62 5.59 -5.50 -19.38
C ILE A 62 4.98 -6.38 -18.29
N SER A 63 5.64 -7.48 -17.93
CA SER A 63 5.18 -8.37 -16.85
C SER A 63 5.17 -7.67 -15.49
N MET A 64 6.14 -6.78 -15.24
CA MET A 64 6.18 -5.98 -14.02
C MET A 64 5.00 -5.02 -13.93
N VAL A 65 4.67 -4.32 -15.03
CA VAL A 65 3.51 -3.43 -15.12
C VAL A 65 2.21 -4.20 -14.91
N LEU A 66 2.05 -5.37 -15.54
CA LEU A 66 0.85 -6.21 -15.36
C LEU A 66 0.67 -6.66 -13.90
N VAL A 67 1.76 -7.02 -13.22
CA VAL A 67 1.71 -7.37 -11.79
C VAL A 67 1.30 -6.15 -10.94
N ALA A 68 1.83 -4.97 -11.24
CA ALA A 68 1.44 -3.74 -10.55
C ALA A 68 -0.04 -3.44 -10.75
N VAL A 69 -0.53 -3.44 -12.00
CA VAL A 69 -1.95 -3.21 -12.35
C VAL A 69 -2.86 -4.23 -11.68
N LYS A 70 -2.53 -5.53 -11.74
CA LYS A 70 -3.29 -6.58 -11.06
C LYS A 70 -3.42 -6.29 -9.56
N ASN A 71 -2.33 -5.89 -8.92
CA ASN A 71 -2.40 -5.64 -7.48
C ASN A 71 -3.16 -4.34 -7.15
N VAL A 72 -3.04 -3.29 -7.97
CA VAL A 72 -3.86 -2.07 -7.83
C VAL A 72 -5.35 -2.42 -7.94
N MET A 73 -5.73 -3.27 -8.90
CA MET A 73 -7.11 -3.74 -9.03
C MET A 73 -7.60 -4.52 -7.79
N ILE A 74 -6.78 -5.43 -7.25
CA ILE A 74 -7.13 -6.16 -6.02
C ILE A 74 -7.40 -5.17 -4.88
N VAL A 75 -6.67 -4.07 -4.84
CA VAL A 75 -6.79 -3.10 -3.74
C VAL A 75 -8.01 -2.22 -3.91
N LEU A 76 -8.30 -1.78 -5.14
CA LEU A 76 -9.57 -1.12 -5.43
C LEU A 76 -10.75 -2.00 -5.02
N LEU A 77 -10.69 -3.31 -5.30
CA LEU A 77 -11.72 -4.26 -4.85
C LEU A 77 -11.79 -4.36 -3.32
N LEU A 78 -10.65 -4.37 -2.62
CA LEU A 78 -10.65 -4.38 -1.15
C LEU A 78 -11.20 -3.09 -0.55
N ILE A 79 -10.93 -1.93 -1.15
CA ILE A 79 -11.48 -0.64 -0.72
C ILE A 79 -12.99 -0.65 -0.89
N ILE A 80 -13.48 -1.00 -2.08
CA ILE A 80 -14.92 -1.11 -2.36
C ILE A 80 -15.59 -2.11 -1.41
N GLY A 81 -14.98 -3.28 -1.22
CA GLY A 81 -15.50 -4.28 -0.28
C GLY A 81 -15.54 -3.80 1.17
N SER A 82 -14.56 -2.98 1.58
CA SER A 82 -14.50 -2.39 2.92
C SER A 82 -15.56 -1.31 3.12
N ASP A 83 -15.83 -0.50 2.10
CA ASP A 83 -16.91 0.51 2.12
C ASP A 83 -18.28 -0.16 2.18
N ILE A 84 -18.52 -1.20 1.38
CA ILE A 84 -19.77 -1.98 1.42
C ILE A 84 -19.95 -2.61 2.82
N LEU A 85 -18.89 -3.18 3.39
CA LEU A 85 -18.93 -3.77 4.72
C LEU A 85 -19.23 -2.72 5.80
N LYS A 86 -18.66 -1.52 5.67
CA LYS A 86 -18.93 -0.38 6.55
C LYS A 86 -20.40 0.02 6.49
N ASP A 87 -20.96 0.17 5.30
CA ASP A 87 -22.36 0.53 5.12
C ASP A 87 -23.29 -0.55 5.70
N ALA A 88 -22.96 -1.84 5.49
CA ALA A 88 -23.70 -2.95 6.07
C ALA A 88 -23.65 -2.96 7.60
N LEU A 89 -22.51 -2.65 8.21
CA LEU A 89 -22.36 -2.56 9.66
C LEU A 89 -23.13 -1.38 10.25
N LEU A 90 -23.10 -0.22 9.56
CA LEU A 90 -23.86 0.96 9.95
C LEU A 90 -25.38 0.70 9.95
N LEU A 91 -25.89 -0.06 8.96
CA LEU A 91 -27.29 -0.47 8.92
C LEU A 91 -27.70 -1.36 10.10
N ASN A 92 -26.73 -2.07 10.71
CA ASN A 92 -26.94 -2.88 11.91
C ASN A 92 -26.67 -2.12 13.22
N GLY A 93 -26.48 -0.79 13.15
CA GLY A 93 -26.20 0.06 14.32
C GLY A 93 -24.78 -0.06 14.87
N ILE A 94 -23.88 -0.74 14.15
CA ILE A 94 -22.47 -0.87 14.51
C ILE A 94 -21.68 0.19 13.75
N ASP A 95 -21.36 1.30 14.42
CA ASP A 95 -20.57 2.37 13.84
C ASP A 95 -19.06 2.07 13.97
N ILE A 96 -18.41 1.84 12.83
CA ILE A 96 -16.95 1.65 12.70
C ILE A 96 -16.28 2.81 11.95
N SER A 97 -16.92 3.97 11.89
CA SER A 97 -16.41 5.16 11.19
C SER A 97 -15.02 5.59 11.68
N PHE A 98 -14.65 5.30 12.93
CA PHE A 98 -13.30 5.57 13.48
C PHE A 98 -12.16 4.73 12.85
N ILE A 99 -12.47 3.59 12.22
CA ILE A 99 -11.46 2.72 11.54
C ILE A 99 -11.25 3.14 10.08
N THR A 100 -12.25 3.79 9.48
CA THR A 100 -12.33 4.04 8.04
C THR A 100 -12.25 5.53 7.67
N ALA A 101 -12.08 6.42 8.65
CA ALA A 101 -12.04 7.86 8.40
C ALA A 101 -10.75 8.27 7.65
N PRO A 102 -10.86 9.14 6.61
CA PRO A 102 -9.73 9.67 5.88
C PRO A 102 -9.10 10.81 6.70
N PHE A 103 -8.21 10.48 7.64
CA PHE A 103 -7.27 11.43 8.22
C PHE A 103 -5.89 11.20 7.58
#